data_AF-A0A117NTQ5-F1
#
_entry.id   AF-A0A117NTQ5-F1
#
_cell.length_a   1.000
_cell.length_b   1.000
_cell.length_c   1.000
_cell.angle_alpha   90.00
_cell.angle_beta   90.00
_cell.angle_gamma   90.00
#
_symmetry.space_group_name_H-M   'P 1'
#
loop_
_entity.id
_entity.type
_entity.pdbx_description
1 polymer ?
#
loop_
_entity_poly.entity_id
_entity_poly.type
_entity_poly.pdbx_seq_one_letter_code
_entity_poly.pdbx_strand_id
1 'polypeptide(L)'
;MKWINAYCADRGRPDAIPPVSGRPWILRTSQFRRTLAWFITRRPGGTIAAAIQYRHLSIQMFEGYAGTSRSGFRAEAQQEQTLARGDRLAAMVDGHEHHRLHGPAAVEAAARLDRFGDRIRFLGKTPDEAQMRKLMTRNDPRIYPGTFVTCSDNPDRRLCRPPAEAADAPSLPECRPLACNNAAFTETNTAAWCNQLALLNAQLERGGILPPLVRDRLARRRDGISTFLDKPLPTNASEAST
;
A
#
# COMPACT_ATOMS: atom_id res chain seq x y z
N MET A 1 -13.64 -4.64 -36.42
CA MET A 1 -12.48 -4.99 -37.26
C MET A 1 -12.80 -5.25 -38.71
N LYS A 2 -13.88 -5.98 -39.03
CA LYS A 2 -14.32 -6.16 -40.43
C LYS A 2 -14.45 -4.84 -41.19
N TRP A 3 -15.02 -3.81 -40.57
CA TRP A 3 -15.15 -2.48 -41.19
C TRP A 3 -13.81 -1.81 -41.52
N ILE A 4 -12.84 -1.80 -40.60
CA ILE A 4 -11.49 -1.22 -40.86
C ILE A 4 -10.78 -1.96 -41.98
N ASN A 5 -10.77 -3.29 -41.95
CA ASN A 5 -10.07 -4.07 -42.97
C ASN A 5 -10.78 -3.99 -44.33
N ALA A 6 -12.12 -3.91 -44.35
CA ALA A 6 -12.89 -3.65 -45.57
C ALA A 6 -12.60 -2.25 -46.12
N TYR A 7 -12.55 -1.21 -45.26
CA TYR A 7 -12.20 0.15 -45.65
C TYR A 7 -10.78 0.24 -46.22
N CYS A 8 -9.81 -0.45 -45.61
CA CYS A 8 -8.44 -0.50 -46.14
C CYS A 8 -8.39 -1.19 -47.50
N ALA A 9 -9.11 -2.29 -47.68
CA ALA A 9 -9.18 -3.00 -48.96
C ALA A 9 -9.83 -2.13 -50.06
N ASP A 10 -10.95 -1.48 -49.75
CA ASP A 10 -11.72 -0.64 -50.68
C ASP A 10 -10.94 0.61 -51.12
N ARG A 11 -10.03 1.10 -50.26
CA ARG A 11 -9.19 2.28 -50.53
C ARG A 11 -7.75 1.95 -50.91
N GLY A 12 -7.42 0.68 -51.15
CA GLY A 12 -6.06 0.26 -51.51
C GLY A 12 -5.00 0.59 -50.47
N ARG A 13 -5.36 0.66 -49.19
CA ARG A 13 -4.44 1.02 -48.10
C ARG A 13 -3.76 -0.22 -47.50
N PRO A 14 -2.44 -0.15 -47.22
CA PRO A 14 -1.69 -1.28 -46.65
C PRO A 14 -1.91 -1.47 -45.14
N ASP A 15 -2.62 -0.55 -44.47
CA ASP A 15 -2.75 -0.50 -43.00
C ASP A 15 -3.86 -1.41 -42.43
N ALA A 16 -4.13 -2.53 -43.09
CA ALA A 16 -5.07 -3.52 -42.58
C ALA A 16 -4.52 -4.17 -41.30
N ILE A 17 -5.38 -4.44 -40.32
CA ILE A 17 -4.96 -5.05 -39.07
C ILE A 17 -4.80 -6.56 -39.30
N PRO A 18 -3.58 -7.11 -39.17
CA PRO A 18 -3.32 -8.52 -39.45
C PRO A 18 -3.98 -9.43 -38.39
N PRO A 19 -4.33 -10.68 -38.76
CA PRO A 19 -4.78 -11.66 -37.80
C PRO A 19 -3.65 -12.00 -36.81
N VAL A 20 -4.02 -12.20 -35.54
CA VAL A 20 -3.10 -12.63 -34.48
C VAL A 20 -3.34 -14.11 -34.23
N SER A 21 -2.31 -14.94 -34.42
CA SER A 21 -2.40 -16.41 -34.32
C SER A 21 -3.51 -17.00 -35.20
N GLY A 22 -3.67 -16.48 -36.42
CA GLY A 22 -4.67 -16.95 -37.38
C GLY A 22 -6.12 -16.53 -37.07
N ARG A 23 -6.36 -15.72 -36.04
CA ARG A 23 -7.70 -15.23 -35.66
C ARG A 23 -7.81 -13.71 -35.80
N PRO A 24 -9.02 -13.19 -36.10
CA PRO A 24 -9.25 -11.74 -36.10
C PRO A 24 -8.92 -11.15 -34.73
N TRP A 25 -8.12 -10.08 -34.70
CA TRP A 25 -7.74 -9.46 -33.45
C TRP A 25 -8.94 -8.74 -32.80
N ILE A 26 -9.28 -9.17 -31.59
CA ILE A 26 -10.32 -8.53 -30.78
C ILE A 26 -9.68 -7.41 -29.94
N LEU A 27 -10.02 -6.16 -30.25
CA LEU A 27 -9.63 -5.02 -29.41
C LEU A 27 -10.38 -5.04 -28.10
N ARG A 28 -9.65 -4.91 -26.99
CA ARG A 28 -10.20 -4.76 -25.64
C ARG A 28 -9.62 -3.52 -24.98
N THR A 29 -10.40 -2.82 -24.16
CA THR A 29 -9.93 -1.68 -23.36
C THR A 29 -8.71 -2.02 -22.49
N SER A 30 -8.64 -3.27 -22.00
CA SER A 30 -7.49 -3.79 -21.25
C SER A 30 -6.18 -3.80 -22.04
N GLN A 31 -6.23 -3.92 -23.38
CA GLN A 31 -5.05 -3.87 -24.24
C GLN A 31 -4.49 -2.45 -24.32
N PHE A 32 -5.34 -1.44 -24.53
CA PHE A 32 -4.92 -0.03 -24.50
C PHE A 32 -4.38 0.37 -23.12
N ARG A 33 -5.04 -0.07 -22.05
CA ARG A 33 -4.56 0.13 -20.67
C ARG A 33 -3.16 -0.45 -20.50
N ARG A 34 -2.92 -1.66 -21.00
CA ARG A 34 -1.64 -2.37 -20.92
C ARG A 34 -0.54 -1.72 -21.77
N THR A 35 -0.87 -1.24 -22.96
CA THR A 35 0.08 -0.52 -23.83
C THR A 35 0.51 0.81 -23.19
N LEU A 36 -0.44 1.62 -22.74
CA LEU A 36 -0.12 2.89 -22.08
C LEU A 36 0.67 2.66 -20.78
N ALA A 37 0.28 1.67 -19.99
CA ALA A 37 0.98 1.24 -18.79
C ALA A 37 2.46 0.94 -19.07
N TRP A 38 2.73 0.19 -20.14
CA TRP A 38 4.08 -0.15 -20.57
C TRP A 38 4.92 1.06 -21.00
N PHE A 39 4.31 2.07 -21.62
CA PHE A 39 5.01 3.30 -22.01
C PHE A 39 5.32 4.20 -20.82
N ILE A 40 4.38 4.32 -19.87
CA ILE A 40 4.59 5.15 -18.67
C ILE A 40 5.73 4.55 -17.83
N THR A 41 5.80 3.23 -17.66
CA THR A 41 6.83 2.61 -16.81
C THR A 41 8.25 2.59 -17.34
N ARG A 42 8.44 2.80 -18.64
CA ARG A 42 9.77 2.92 -19.24
C ARG A 42 10.38 4.31 -19.09
N ARG A 43 9.67 5.23 -18.43
CA ARG A 43 10.18 6.54 -18.01
C ARG A 43 10.74 6.41 -16.58
N PRO A 44 11.76 7.21 -16.21
CA PRO A 44 12.15 7.38 -14.81
C PRO A 44 10.93 7.76 -13.95
N GLY A 45 10.74 7.12 -12.79
CA GLY A 45 9.56 7.31 -11.93
C GLY A 45 8.24 6.77 -12.48
N GLY A 46 8.26 6.11 -13.64
CA GLY A 46 7.10 5.72 -14.42
C GLY A 46 6.12 4.77 -13.71
N THR A 47 6.57 3.95 -12.77
CA THR A 47 5.67 3.03 -12.05
C THR A 47 4.88 3.71 -10.94
N ILE A 48 5.48 4.71 -10.28
CA ILE A 48 4.74 5.58 -9.35
C ILE A 48 3.73 6.41 -10.15
N ALA A 49 4.19 7.02 -11.25
CA ALA A 49 3.32 7.78 -12.16
C ALA A 49 2.18 6.92 -12.72
N ALA A 50 2.44 5.65 -13.06
CA ALA A 50 1.42 4.75 -13.56
C ALA A 50 0.49 4.28 -12.44
N ALA A 51 1.00 3.98 -11.24
CA ALA A 51 0.16 3.65 -10.09
C ALA A 51 -0.79 4.81 -9.75
N ILE A 52 -0.31 6.06 -9.81
CA ILE A 52 -1.11 7.28 -9.67
C ILE A 52 -2.12 7.41 -10.82
N GLN A 53 -1.67 7.32 -12.08
CA GLN A 53 -2.49 7.48 -13.29
C GLN A 53 -3.66 6.49 -13.35
N TYR A 54 -3.41 5.24 -12.96
CA TYR A 54 -4.43 4.20 -12.94
C TYR A 54 -5.17 4.10 -11.61
N ARG A 55 -4.85 4.97 -10.65
CA ARG A 55 -5.35 4.92 -9.26
C ARG A 55 -5.26 3.51 -8.68
N HIS A 56 -4.17 2.82 -8.98
CA HIS A 56 -3.91 1.52 -8.39
C HIS A 56 -3.61 1.69 -6.91
N LEU A 57 -4.23 0.85 -6.08
CA LEU A 57 -4.08 0.87 -4.63
C LEU A 57 -2.65 0.50 -4.19
N SER A 58 -1.86 -0.11 -5.09
CA SER A 58 -0.43 -0.37 -4.90
C SER A 58 0.35 -0.43 -6.21
N ILE A 59 1.66 -0.20 -6.10
CA ILE A 59 2.63 -0.41 -7.19
C ILE A 59 2.67 -1.89 -7.62
N GLN A 60 2.46 -2.83 -6.69
CA GLN A 60 2.45 -4.27 -6.97
C GLN A 60 1.33 -4.69 -7.95
N MET A 61 0.15 -4.04 -7.90
CA MET A 61 -0.90 -4.23 -8.92
C MET A 61 -0.45 -3.77 -10.32
N PHE A 62 0.50 -2.84 -10.36
CA PHE A 62 1.07 -2.34 -11.60
C PHE A 62 2.21 -3.23 -12.14
N GLU A 63 2.93 -3.97 -11.29
CA GLU A 63 4.03 -4.86 -11.72
C GLU A 63 3.58 -5.94 -12.72
N GLY A 64 2.30 -6.34 -12.70
CA GLY A 64 1.71 -7.22 -13.72
C GLY A 64 1.69 -6.65 -15.14
N TYR A 65 1.84 -5.32 -15.29
CA TYR A 65 2.00 -4.63 -16.57
C TYR A 65 3.46 -4.52 -17.03
N ALA A 66 4.40 -4.48 -16.08
CA ALA A 66 5.83 -4.34 -16.37
C ALA A 66 6.44 -5.61 -16.96
N GLY A 67 5.83 -6.78 -16.72
CA GLY A 67 6.43 -8.07 -17.05
C GLY A 67 7.71 -8.29 -16.25
N THR A 68 8.15 -9.55 -16.14
CA THR A 68 9.47 -9.90 -15.57
C THR A 68 10.57 -9.31 -16.44
N SER A 69 10.88 -8.03 -16.26
CA SER A 69 11.88 -7.34 -17.05
C SER A 69 13.28 -7.69 -16.55
N ARG A 70 14.14 -8.04 -17.49
CA ARG A 70 15.59 -8.29 -17.30
C ARG A 70 16.38 -7.00 -16.98
N SER A 71 15.70 -5.89 -16.67
CA SER A 71 16.24 -4.53 -16.66
C SER A 71 16.47 -3.95 -15.26
N GLY A 72 16.38 -4.74 -14.19
CA GLY A 72 16.66 -4.27 -12.81
C GLY A 72 15.62 -3.32 -12.20
N PHE A 73 14.64 -2.85 -12.96
CA PHE A 73 13.65 -1.86 -12.56
C PHE A 73 12.85 -2.22 -11.29
N ARG A 74 12.49 -3.50 -11.09
CA ARG A 74 11.80 -3.94 -9.87
C ARG A 74 12.67 -3.72 -8.63
N ALA A 75 13.99 -3.95 -8.74
CA ALA A 75 14.93 -3.72 -7.66
C ALA A 75 15.06 -2.21 -7.36
N GLU A 76 15.12 -1.36 -8.41
CA GLU A 76 15.12 0.10 -8.26
C GLU A 76 13.83 0.60 -7.56
N ALA A 77 12.65 0.14 -7.99
CA ALA A 77 11.39 0.54 -7.37
C ALA A 77 11.26 0.07 -5.91
N GLN A 78 11.73 -1.15 -5.60
CA GLN A 78 11.77 -1.67 -4.23
C GLN A 78 12.73 -0.88 -3.35
N GLN A 79 13.84 -0.44 -3.93
CA GLN A 79 14.83 0.39 -3.25
C GLN A 79 14.26 1.77 -2.92
N GLU A 80 13.62 2.44 -3.88
CA GLU A 80 12.92 3.71 -3.65
C GLU A 80 11.84 3.60 -2.55
N GLN A 81 11.04 2.54 -2.58
CA GLN A 81 10.05 2.29 -1.52
C GLN A 81 10.72 2.07 -0.16
N THR A 82 11.89 1.44 -0.13
CA THR A 82 12.64 1.19 1.11
C THR A 82 13.21 2.49 1.67
N LEU A 83 13.71 3.39 0.80
CA LEU A 83 14.20 4.72 1.18
C LEU A 83 13.06 5.60 1.71
N ALA A 84 11.97 5.73 0.95
CA ALA A 84 10.81 6.51 1.35
C ALA A 84 10.20 6.02 2.68
N ARG A 85 10.23 4.70 2.91
CA ARG A 85 9.84 4.11 4.20
C ARG A 85 10.82 4.51 5.31
N GLY A 86 12.13 4.41 5.07
CA GLY A 86 13.15 4.86 6.03
C GLY A 86 12.97 6.31 6.45
N ASP A 87 12.75 7.22 5.49
CA ASP A 87 12.52 8.64 5.76
C ASP A 87 11.26 8.86 6.60
N ARG A 88 10.17 8.15 6.28
CA ARG A 88 8.94 8.21 7.07
C ARG A 88 9.14 7.70 8.50
N LEU A 89 9.91 6.62 8.68
CA LEU A 89 10.21 6.08 10.01
C LEU A 89 11.09 7.04 10.81
N ALA A 90 12.05 7.71 10.16
CA ALA A 90 12.86 8.75 10.79
C ALA A 90 11.98 9.91 11.28
N ALA A 91 11.05 10.39 10.45
CA ALA A 91 10.10 11.44 10.83
C ALA A 91 9.19 11.01 12.00
N MET A 92 8.73 9.76 12.03
CA MET A 92 7.95 9.21 13.15
C MET A 92 8.76 9.14 14.46
N VAL A 93 10.07 8.87 14.36
CA VAL A 93 10.98 8.89 15.50
C VAL A 93 11.16 10.32 16.00
N ASP A 94 11.53 11.26 15.11
CA ASP A 94 11.76 12.66 15.46
C ASP A 94 10.49 13.32 16.04
N GLY A 95 9.32 12.97 15.51
CA GLY A 95 8.01 13.42 16.00
C GLY A 95 7.51 12.68 17.25
N HIS A 96 8.29 11.74 17.81
CA HIS A 96 7.93 10.94 18.98
C HIS A 96 6.57 10.21 18.85
N GLU A 97 6.13 9.92 17.62
CA GLU A 97 4.85 9.24 17.36
C GLU A 97 4.84 7.82 17.92
N HIS A 98 6.03 7.19 17.96
CA HIS A 98 6.23 5.82 18.41
C HIS A 98 5.92 5.59 19.90
N HIS A 99 5.96 6.62 20.73
CA HIS A 99 5.57 6.52 22.15
C HIS A 99 4.05 6.53 22.37
N ARG A 100 3.28 6.93 21.36
CA ARG A 100 1.81 7.04 21.42
C ARG A 100 1.10 5.96 20.59
N LEU A 101 1.82 4.89 20.26
CA LEU A 101 1.24 3.75 19.55
C LEU A 101 0.31 2.96 20.47
N HIS A 102 -0.77 2.44 19.89
CA HIS A 102 -1.69 1.51 20.55
C HIS A 102 -2.03 0.35 19.62
N GLY A 103 -2.66 -0.70 20.17
CA GLY A 103 -2.94 -1.94 19.47
C GLY A 103 -1.99 -3.09 19.83
N PRO A 104 -2.23 -4.30 19.29
CA PRO A 104 -1.55 -5.52 19.71
C PRO A 104 -0.02 -5.49 19.50
N ALA A 105 0.47 -4.79 18.48
CA ALA A 105 1.90 -4.69 18.20
C ALA A 105 2.53 -3.35 18.64
N ALA A 106 1.82 -2.53 19.42
CA ALA A 106 2.28 -1.18 19.76
C ALA A 106 3.62 -1.17 20.49
N VAL A 107 3.75 -1.97 21.55
CA VAL A 107 4.99 -2.06 22.35
C VAL A 107 6.15 -2.55 21.48
N GLU A 108 5.90 -3.54 20.62
CA GLU A 108 6.92 -4.08 19.72
C GLU A 108 7.34 -3.05 18.66
N ALA A 109 6.39 -2.32 18.08
CA ALA A 109 6.63 -1.26 17.12
C ALA A 109 7.42 -0.10 17.74
N ALA A 110 7.04 0.33 18.95
CA ALA A 110 7.75 1.36 19.70
C ALA A 110 9.21 0.99 19.92
N ALA A 111 9.47 -0.20 20.49
CA ALA A 111 10.83 -0.67 20.74
C ALA A 111 11.67 -0.83 19.47
N ARG A 112 11.07 -1.21 18.33
CA ARG A 112 11.75 -1.28 17.03
C ARG A 112 12.09 0.12 16.49
N LEU A 113 11.19 1.10 16.68
CA LEU A 113 11.42 2.51 16.30
C LEU A 113 12.45 3.17 17.21
N ASP A 114 12.46 2.90 18.51
CA ASP A 114 13.49 3.39 19.44
C ASP A 114 14.89 2.95 18.98
N ARG A 115 15.06 1.66 18.71
CA ARG A 115 16.33 1.11 18.20
C ARG A 115 16.72 1.71 16.86
N PHE A 116 15.77 1.94 15.96
CA PHE A 116 16.03 2.59 14.68
C PHE A 116 16.47 4.05 14.87
N GLY A 117 15.81 4.76 15.77
CA GLY A 117 16.14 6.12 16.17
C GLY A 117 17.51 6.26 16.80
N ASP A 118 17.92 5.33 17.66
CA ASP A 118 19.29 5.27 18.21
C ASP A 118 20.34 5.18 17.09
N ARG A 119 20.07 4.39 16.04
CA ARG A 119 20.98 4.26 14.89
C ARG A 119 21.05 5.54 14.06
N ILE A 120 19.94 6.26 13.91
CA ILE A 120 19.92 7.57 13.23
C ILE A 120 20.69 8.60 14.06
N ARG A 121 20.42 8.69 15.37
CA ARG A 121 21.10 9.63 16.28
C ARG A 121 22.61 9.41 16.32
N PHE A 122 23.08 8.17 16.21
CA PHE A 122 24.52 7.86 16.11
C PHE A 122 25.20 8.50 14.89
N LEU A 123 24.47 8.83 13.82
CA LEU A 123 25.03 9.54 12.67
C LEU A 123 25.31 11.02 12.99
N GLY A 124 24.73 11.59 14.05
CA GLY A 124 24.89 12.99 14.46
C GLY A 124 24.28 14.03 13.52
N LYS A 125 23.62 13.59 12.44
CA LYS A 125 22.97 14.42 11.42
C LYS A 125 21.83 13.65 10.75
N THR A 126 20.94 14.36 10.07
CA THR A 126 19.95 13.74 9.19
C THR A 126 20.68 12.92 8.10
N PRO A 127 20.37 11.62 7.94
CA PRO A 127 21.02 10.77 6.95
C PRO A 127 20.73 11.27 5.53
N ASP A 128 21.76 11.28 4.69
CA ASP A 128 21.56 11.38 3.23
C ASP A 128 20.98 10.06 2.66
N GLU A 129 20.58 10.05 1.39
CA GLU A 129 19.96 8.89 0.76
C GLU A 129 20.85 7.63 0.80
N ALA A 130 22.17 7.77 0.61
CA ALA A 130 23.10 6.65 0.64
C ALA A 130 23.26 6.10 2.06
N GLN A 131 23.28 6.98 3.06
CA GLN A 131 23.29 6.62 4.47
C GLN A 131 21.99 5.93 4.88
N MET A 132 20.83 6.47 4.48
CA MET A 132 19.51 5.89 4.74
C MET A 132 19.39 4.50 4.12
N ARG A 133 19.85 4.34 2.88
CA ARG A 133 19.92 3.04 2.20
C ARG A 133 20.69 2.02 3.03
N LYS A 134 21.90 2.39 3.45
CA LYS A 134 22.80 1.50 4.23
C LYS A 134 22.21 1.16 5.60
N LEU A 135 21.54 2.12 6.22
CA LEU A 135 20.83 1.96 7.47
C LEU A 135 19.68 0.96 7.30
N MET A 136 18.79 1.17 6.33
CA MET A 136 17.66 0.28 6.03
C MET A 136 18.12 -1.13 5.64
N THR A 137 19.19 -1.29 4.86
CA THR A 137 19.72 -2.62 4.53
C THR A 137 20.18 -3.40 5.76
N ARG A 138 20.73 -2.72 6.78
CA ARG A 138 21.35 -3.39 7.95
C ARG A 138 20.42 -3.46 9.17
N ASN A 139 19.51 -2.50 9.31
CA ASN A 139 18.74 -2.27 10.53
C ASN A 139 17.27 -1.94 10.20
N ASP A 140 16.69 -2.54 9.16
CA ASP A 140 15.26 -2.39 8.86
C ASP A 140 14.42 -2.78 10.09
N PRO A 141 13.63 -1.85 10.68
CA PRO A 141 12.77 -2.18 11.81
C PRO A 141 11.57 -3.06 11.41
N ARG A 142 11.38 -3.34 10.10
CA ARG A 142 10.24 -4.05 9.51
C ARG A 142 8.90 -3.44 9.93
N ILE A 143 8.86 -2.10 9.98
CA ILE A 143 7.64 -1.34 10.23
C ILE A 143 7.18 -0.72 8.92
N TYR A 144 5.90 -0.86 8.62
CA TYR A 144 5.27 -0.45 7.38
C TYR A 144 4.10 0.49 7.69
N PRO A 145 4.36 1.81 7.71
CA PRO A 145 3.31 2.80 7.91
C PRO A 145 2.32 2.81 6.74
N GLY A 146 1.03 2.82 7.04
CA GLY A 146 -0.06 2.95 6.08
C GLY A 146 -1.15 3.87 6.62
N THR A 147 -2.21 4.10 5.84
CA THR A 147 -3.30 5.02 6.21
C THR A 147 -4.05 4.56 7.45
N PHE A 148 -4.37 3.25 7.52
CA PHE A 148 -5.22 2.68 8.56
C PHE A 148 -4.46 1.85 9.60
N VAL A 149 -3.15 1.68 9.42
CA VAL A 149 -2.32 0.83 10.28
C VAL A 149 -0.86 1.24 10.16
N THR A 150 -0.12 1.09 11.25
CA THR A 150 1.34 1.05 11.27
C THR A 150 1.73 -0.40 11.54
N CYS A 151 2.02 -1.16 10.48
CA CYS A 151 2.23 -2.61 10.60
C CYS A 151 3.65 -2.92 11.12
N SER A 152 3.77 -3.54 12.30
CA SER A 152 5.02 -4.11 12.79
C SER A 152 5.13 -5.54 12.28
N ASP A 153 5.65 -5.69 11.06
CA ASP A 153 5.63 -6.96 10.36
C ASP A 153 6.42 -8.03 11.15
N ASN A 154 5.68 -9.06 11.53
CA ASN A 154 6.17 -10.37 11.88
C ASN A 154 5.52 -11.38 10.90
N PRO A 155 6.32 -12.04 10.04
CA PRO A 155 5.82 -12.99 9.04
C PRO A 155 4.96 -14.12 9.61
N ASP A 156 5.21 -14.55 10.85
CA ASP A 156 4.49 -15.68 11.49
C ASP A 156 3.07 -15.31 11.93
N ARG A 157 2.77 -14.00 12.02
CA ARG A 157 1.50 -13.47 12.58
C ARG A 157 0.73 -12.60 11.60
N ARG A 158 1.28 -12.29 10.42
CA ARG A 158 0.60 -11.45 9.43
C ARG A 158 -0.59 -12.18 8.81
N LEU A 159 -1.73 -11.50 8.70
CA LEU A 159 -2.93 -12.04 8.04
C LEU A 159 -3.03 -11.67 6.56
N CYS A 160 -2.23 -10.71 6.11
CA CYS A 160 -2.28 -10.14 4.76
C CYS A 160 -1.65 -11.01 3.68
N ARG A 161 -0.89 -12.04 4.06
CA ARG A 161 -0.27 -12.99 3.13
C ARG A 161 -0.23 -14.38 3.78
N PRO A 162 -0.69 -15.43 3.10
CA PRO A 162 -0.58 -16.79 3.61
C PRO A 162 0.90 -17.24 3.64
N PRO A 163 1.32 -18.12 4.58
CA PRO A 163 2.70 -18.59 4.68
C PRO A 163 3.24 -19.26 3.41
N ALA A 164 2.37 -19.84 2.59
CA ALA A 164 2.73 -20.49 1.33
C ALA A 164 3.21 -19.50 0.25
N GLU A 165 2.91 -18.21 0.39
CA GLU A 165 3.46 -17.16 -0.45
C GLU A 165 4.79 -16.68 0.14
N ALA A 166 5.90 -17.15 -0.41
CA ALA A 166 7.26 -16.74 -0.05
C ALA A 166 7.52 -15.27 -0.44
N ALA A 167 6.91 -14.34 0.30
CA ALA A 167 7.05 -12.91 0.13
C ALA A 167 7.73 -12.28 1.36
N ASP A 168 8.74 -11.47 1.12
CA ASP A 168 9.56 -10.88 2.19
C ASP A 168 8.87 -9.71 2.92
N ALA A 169 7.84 -9.11 2.34
CA ALA A 169 7.16 -7.92 2.89
C ALA A 169 5.62 -8.11 3.02
N PRO A 170 4.97 -7.44 3.98
CA PRO A 170 3.51 -7.50 4.12
C PRO A 170 2.80 -6.79 2.95
N SER A 171 1.55 -7.18 2.68
CA SER A 171 0.67 -6.48 1.75
C SER A 171 -0.24 -5.53 2.52
N LEU A 172 0.05 -4.22 2.51
CA LEU A 172 -0.85 -3.22 3.12
C LEU A 172 -2.25 -3.20 2.50
N PRO A 173 -2.44 -3.34 1.17
CA PRO A 173 -3.76 -3.43 0.55
C PRO A 173 -4.61 -4.61 1.01
N GLU A 174 -3.98 -5.75 1.28
CA GLU A 174 -4.66 -6.98 1.75
C GLU A 174 -4.67 -7.09 3.28
N CYS A 175 -4.18 -6.05 3.96
CA CYS A 175 -4.12 -6.03 5.41
C CYS A 175 -5.52 -6.08 6.01
N ARG A 176 -5.61 -6.73 7.18
CA ARG A 176 -6.81 -6.77 8.02
C ARG A 176 -6.48 -6.11 9.38
N PRO A 177 -6.37 -4.77 9.44
CA PRO A 177 -5.81 -4.09 10.61
C PRO A 177 -6.54 -4.39 11.92
N LEU A 178 -7.88 -4.46 11.87
CA LEU A 178 -8.72 -4.66 13.06
C LEU A 178 -8.63 -6.10 13.63
N ALA A 179 -8.02 -7.04 12.92
CA ALA A 179 -7.93 -8.45 13.30
C ALA A 179 -6.48 -8.98 13.35
N CYS A 180 -5.50 -8.22 12.84
CA CYS A 180 -4.13 -8.70 12.70
C CYS A 180 -3.29 -8.33 13.93
N ASN A 181 -2.58 -9.31 14.50
CA ASN A 181 -1.72 -9.11 15.66
C ASN A 181 -0.47 -8.25 15.37
N ASN A 182 -0.16 -7.96 14.09
CA ASN A 182 0.91 -7.05 13.70
C ASN A 182 0.48 -5.56 13.70
N ALA A 183 -0.79 -5.28 14.01
CA ALA A 183 -1.32 -3.93 13.94
C ALA A 183 -0.86 -3.08 15.14
N ALA A 184 -0.22 -1.96 14.84
CA ALA A 184 -0.12 -0.81 15.72
C ALA A 184 -0.79 0.39 15.04
N PHE A 185 -1.19 1.38 15.83
CA PHE A 185 -1.94 2.53 15.35
C PHE A 185 -1.38 3.82 15.95
N THR A 186 -1.11 4.80 15.09
CA THR A 186 -0.84 6.19 15.49
C THR A 186 -2.14 6.98 15.63
N GLU A 187 -2.06 8.19 16.19
CA GLU A 187 -3.18 9.14 16.20
C GLU A 187 -3.72 9.40 14.78
N THR A 188 -2.83 9.54 13.80
CA THR A 188 -3.20 9.69 12.38
C THR A 188 -3.96 8.47 11.84
N ASN A 189 -3.57 7.25 12.25
CA ASN A 189 -4.33 6.05 11.87
C ASN A 189 -5.74 6.05 12.47
N THR A 190 -5.86 6.43 13.75
CA THR A 190 -7.15 6.54 14.44
C THR A 190 -8.04 7.60 13.79
N ALA A 191 -7.50 8.77 13.46
CA ALA A 191 -8.22 9.82 12.74
C ALA A 191 -8.73 9.33 11.37
N ALA A 192 -7.94 8.53 10.64
CA ALA A 192 -8.38 7.92 9.39
C ALA A 192 -9.54 6.95 9.61
N TRP A 193 -9.53 6.16 10.68
CA TRP A 193 -10.65 5.29 11.05
C TRP A 193 -11.91 6.07 11.43
N CYS A 194 -11.80 7.17 12.18
CA CYS A 194 -12.91 8.06 12.48
C CYS A 194 -13.56 8.61 11.19
N ASN A 195 -12.73 9.08 10.24
CA ASN A 195 -13.21 9.55 8.95
C ASN A 195 -13.92 8.43 8.15
N GLN A 196 -13.34 7.23 8.16
CA GLN A 196 -13.95 6.07 7.50
C GLN A 196 -15.29 5.68 8.13
N LEU A 197 -15.41 5.77 9.47
CA LEU A 197 -16.66 5.51 10.17
C LEU A 197 -17.74 6.52 9.80
N ALA A 198 -17.39 7.82 9.78
CA ALA A 198 -18.31 8.88 9.36
C ALA A 198 -18.81 8.68 7.92
N LEU A 199 -17.92 8.29 6.99
CA LEU A 199 -18.31 7.97 5.61
C LEU A 199 -19.28 6.77 5.53
N LEU A 200 -19.04 5.72 6.32
CA LEU A 200 -19.92 4.54 6.35
C LEU A 200 -21.30 4.88 6.93
N ASN A 201 -21.35 5.69 8.00
CA ASN A 201 -22.61 6.16 8.57
C ASN A 201 -23.42 6.96 7.54
N ALA A 202 -22.80 7.94 6.88
CA ALA A 202 -23.46 8.74 5.85
C ALA A 202 -23.90 7.91 4.62
N GLN A 203 -23.23 6.78 4.32
CA GLN A 203 -23.65 5.86 3.26
C GLN A 203 -24.86 5.02 3.68
N LEU A 204 -24.89 4.54 4.93
CA LEU A 204 -25.99 3.74 5.47
C LEU A 204 -27.26 4.56 5.67
N GLU A 205 -27.15 5.84 6.05
CA GLU A 205 -28.28 6.79 6.20
C GLU A 205 -28.95 7.10 4.87
N ARG A 206 -28.20 7.16 3.76
CA ARG A 206 -28.74 7.32 2.40
C ARG A 206 -29.45 6.06 1.87
N GLY A 207 -29.78 5.12 2.76
CA GLY A 207 -30.01 3.70 2.52
C GLY A 207 -31.19 3.28 1.65
N GLY A 208 -32.02 4.19 1.13
CA GLY A 208 -33.16 3.83 0.26
C GLY A 208 -32.79 3.11 -1.05
N ILE A 209 -31.52 3.12 -1.45
CA ILE A 209 -31.03 2.65 -2.77
C ILE A 209 -30.10 1.42 -2.66
N LEU A 210 -29.70 1.01 -1.45
CA LEU A 210 -28.71 -0.07 -1.28
C LEU A 210 -29.37 -1.46 -1.21
N PRO A 211 -28.92 -2.44 -2.03
CA PRO A 211 -29.34 -3.83 -1.89
C PRO A 211 -29.10 -4.39 -0.48
N PRO A 212 -29.97 -5.28 0.05
CA PRO A 212 -29.88 -5.75 1.44
C PRO A 212 -28.52 -6.31 1.83
N LEU A 213 -27.90 -7.14 0.97
CA LEU A 213 -26.58 -7.72 1.24
C LEU A 213 -25.46 -6.67 1.32
N VAL A 214 -25.54 -5.62 0.49
CA VAL A 214 -24.56 -4.52 0.50
C VAL A 214 -24.69 -3.73 1.79
N ARG A 215 -25.93 -3.41 2.19
CA ARG A 215 -26.23 -2.72 3.44
C ARG A 215 -25.70 -3.51 4.65
N ASP A 216 -25.97 -4.81 4.71
CA ASP A 216 -25.48 -5.68 5.79
C ASP A 216 -23.94 -5.70 5.88
N ARG A 217 -23.24 -5.82 4.74
CA ARG A 217 -21.76 -5.78 4.72
C ARG A 217 -21.21 -4.44 5.22
N LEU A 218 -21.82 -3.33 4.82
CA LEU A 218 -21.41 -2.00 5.27
C LEU A 218 -21.70 -1.81 6.77
N ALA A 219 -22.85 -2.28 7.26
CA ALA A 219 -23.20 -2.26 8.68
C ALA A 219 -22.19 -3.06 9.51
N ARG A 220 -21.89 -4.31 9.13
CA ARG A 220 -20.87 -5.13 9.81
C ARG A 220 -19.48 -4.46 9.82
N ARG A 221 -19.10 -3.81 8.72
CA ARG A 221 -17.82 -3.08 8.65
C ARG A 221 -17.83 -1.86 9.58
N ARG A 222 -18.91 -1.08 9.60
CA ARG A 222 -19.09 0.05 10.52
C ARG A 222 -19.00 -0.42 11.96
N ASP A 223 -19.70 -1.49 12.32
CA ASP A 223 -19.73 -2.03 13.69
C ASP A 223 -18.34 -2.48 14.15
N GLY A 224 -17.57 -3.11 13.26
CA GLY A 224 -16.19 -3.48 13.54
C GLY A 224 -15.28 -2.27 13.79
N ILE A 225 -15.47 -1.17 13.05
CA ILE A 225 -14.71 0.07 13.25
C ILE A 225 -15.14 0.77 14.55
N SER A 226 -16.45 0.87 14.82
CA SER A 226 -16.96 1.45 16.07
C SER A 226 -16.37 0.72 17.27
N THR A 227 -16.50 -0.61 17.30
CA THR A 227 -15.94 -1.47 18.36
C THR A 227 -14.44 -1.26 18.57
N PHE A 228 -13.69 -1.01 17.50
CA PHE A 228 -12.26 -0.70 17.60
C PHE A 228 -12.02 0.69 18.23
N LEU A 229 -12.75 1.71 17.80
CA LEU A 229 -12.60 3.08 18.30
C LEU A 229 -13.12 3.26 19.73
N ASP A 230 -14.11 2.47 20.14
CA ASP A 230 -14.69 2.48 21.49
C ASP A 230 -13.77 1.83 22.54
N LYS A 231 -12.72 1.10 22.11
CA LYS A 231 -11.73 0.56 23.04
C LYS A 231 -10.90 1.69 23.63
N PRO A 232 -10.85 1.84 24.96
CA PRO A 232 -10.00 2.85 25.59
C PRO A 232 -8.55 2.60 25.17
N LEU A 233 -7.88 3.67 24.75
CA LEU A 233 -6.44 3.66 24.55
C LEU A 233 -5.79 3.28 25.89
N PRO A 234 -4.83 2.35 25.93
CA PRO A 234 -4.11 2.09 27.17
C PRO A 234 -3.43 3.40 27.59
N THR A 235 -3.83 3.93 28.75
CA THR A 235 -3.19 5.10 29.35
C THR A 235 -1.77 4.69 29.70
N ASN A 236 -0.77 5.26 29.02
CA ASN A 236 0.62 5.06 29.38
C ASN A 236 0.80 5.58 30.81
N ALA A 237 1.04 4.67 31.76
CA ALA A 237 1.41 5.00 33.12
C ALA A 237 2.84 5.60 33.10
N SER A 238 2.95 6.90 32.86
CA SER A 238 4.17 7.67 33.06
C SER A 238 3.89 8.95 33.81
N GLU A 239 3.27 8.84 35.00
CA GLU A 239 3.24 9.89 36.03
C GLU A 239 3.15 9.20 37.40
N ALA A 240 4.25 8.54 37.80
CA ALA A 240 4.45 8.09 39.18
C ALA A 240 5.95 7.93 39.46
N SER A 241 6.64 9.04 39.68
CA SER A 241 7.85 9.11 40.50
C SER A 241 8.04 10.58 40.91
N THR A 242 7.40 10.92 42.03
CA THR A 242 7.98 11.82 43.04
C THR A 242 9.38 11.36 43.45
#